data_AF-A0A7C3B736-F1
#
_entry.id   AF-A0A7C3B736-F1
#
_cell.length_a   1.000
_cell.length_b   1.000
_cell.length_c   1.000
_cell.angle_alpha   90.00
_cell.angle_beta   90.00
_cell.angle_gamma   90.00
#
_symmetry.space_group_name_H-M   'P 1'
#
loop_
_entity.id
_entity.type
_entity.pdbx_description
1 polymer ?
#
loop_
_entity_poly.entity_id
_entity_poly.type
_entity_poly.pdbx_seq_one_letter_code
_entity_poly.pdbx_strand_id
1 'polypeptide(L)'
;MVPDQRPEDVLSQLQYHLDNVGFDDVKVKYLGGEPTARTDLKDPFVKLVVNSTKDIYSVPMQIVPMVGGSGPKYIIKKNLNVPIVIVGIGYPDSHAHAPN
;
A
#
# COMPACT_ATOMS: atom_id res chain seq x y z
N MET A 1 4.29 -2.10 5.25
CA MET A 1 3.28 -2.69 6.15
C MET A 1 2.29 -3.51 5.33
N VAL A 2 1.77 -4.59 5.89
CA VAL A 2 0.69 -5.41 5.29
C VAL A 2 -0.60 -5.27 6.13
N PRO A 3 -1.75 -5.83 5.71
CA PRO A 3 -2.95 -5.83 6.55
C PRO A 3 -2.67 -6.33 7.97
N ASP A 4 -3.42 -5.77 8.92
CA ASP A 4 -3.35 -6.10 10.35
C ASP A 4 -2.05 -5.71 11.07
N GLN A 5 -1.12 -5.02 10.40
CA GLN A 5 0.01 -4.36 11.06
C GLN A 5 -0.26 -2.86 11.26
N ARG A 6 0.07 -2.36 12.46
CA ARG A 6 0.04 -0.92 12.78
C ARG A 6 1.45 -0.38 12.99
N PRO A 7 1.81 0.81 12.44
CA PRO A 7 3.16 1.36 12.57
C PRO A 7 3.66 1.48 14.01
N GLU A 8 2.78 1.84 14.94
CA GLU A 8 3.05 1.97 16.37
C GLU A 8 3.38 0.64 17.04
N ASP A 9 2.74 -0.46 16.64
CA ASP A 9 3.04 -1.79 17.17
C ASP A 9 4.42 -2.23 16.70
N VAL A 10 4.72 -2.04 15.41
CA VAL A 10 6.01 -2.41 14.82
C VAL A 10 7.14 -1.57 15.42
N LEU A 11 6.91 -0.29 15.67
CA LEU A 11 7.86 0.58 16.36
C LEU A 11 8.16 0.05 17.78
N SER A 12 7.11 -0.31 18.53
CA SER A 12 7.25 -0.82 19.88
C SER A 12 7.97 -2.18 19.90
N GLN A 13 7.63 -3.06 18.96
CA GLN A 13 8.27 -4.37 18.79
C GLN A 13 9.74 -4.23 18.41
N LEU A 14 10.10 -3.24 17.58
CA LEU A 14 11.48 -2.97 17.22
C LEU A 14 12.30 -2.54 18.44
N GLN A 15 11.82 -1.56 19.22
CA GLN A 15 12.52 -1.14 20.43
C GLN A 15 12.65 -2.30 21.44
N TYR A 16 11.55 -3.04 21.68
CA TYR A 16 11.56 -4.22 22.54
C TYR A 16 12.59 -5.26 22.09
N HIS A 17 12.71 -5.50 20.79
CA HIS A 17 13.71 -6.43 20.27
C HIS A 17 15.14 -5.94 20.56
N LEU A 18 15.44 -4.67 20.28
CA LEU A 18 16.76 -4.08 20.51
C LEU A 18 17.16 -4.14 21.99
N ASP A 19 16.25 -3.79 22.89
CA ASP A 19 16.50 -3.83 24.33
C ASP A 19 16.84 -5.26 24.79
N ASN A 20 16.11 -6.27 24.30
CA ASN A 20 16.31 -7.67 24.71
C ASN A 20 17.61 -8.30 24.19
N VAL A 21 18.20 -7.76 23.14
CA VAL A 21 19.49 -8.26 22.59
C VAL A 21 20.68 -7.41 23.04
N GLY A 22 20.47 -6.47 23.98
CA GLY A 22 21.54 -5.67 24.60
C GLY A 22 21.89 -4.39 23.87
N PHE A 23 20.99 -3.84 23.05
CA PHE A 23 21.15 -2.55 22.35
C PHE A 23 20.22 -1.47 22.92
N ASP A 24 20.11 -1.36 24.25
CA ASP A 24 19.27 -0.38 24.94
C ASP A 24 19.76 1.08 24.79
N ASP A 25 21.02 1.25 24.39
CA ASP A 25 21.63 2.53 24.01
C ASP A 25 21.12 3.07 22.66
N VAL A 26 20.64 2.20 21.76
CA VAL A 26 20.07 2.58 20.46
C VAL A 26 18.70 3.23 20.64
N LYS A 27 18.56 4.47 20.14
CA LYS A 27 17.30 5.23 20.19
C LYS A 27 16.61 5.25 18.84
N VAL A 28 15.39 4.70 18.78
CA VAL A 28 14.56 4.74 17.58
C VAL A 28 13.75 6.04 17.53
N LYS A 29 13.99 6.85 16.49
CA LYS A 29 13.18 8.05 16.22
C LYS A 29 12.09 7.74 15.21
N TYR A 30 10.83 7.87 15.62
CA TYR A 30 9.71 7.72 14.70
C TYR A 30 9.54 8.97 13.83
N LEU A 31 9.73 8.83 12.52
CA LEU A 31 9.54 9.92 11.54
C LEU A 31 8.15 9.89 10.88
N GLY A 32 7.49 8.73 10.91
CA GLY A 32 6.20 8.52 10.29
C GLY A 32 5.98 7.07 9.91
N GLY A 33 4.73 6.72 9.66
CA GLY A 33 4.34 5.39 9.24
C GLY A 33 2.93 5.43 8.69
N GLU A 34 2.70 4.63 7.66
CA GLU A 34 1.42 4.57 6.96
C GLU A 34 0.76 3.21 7.23
N PRO A 35 -0.42 3.20 7.87
CA PRO A 35 -1.23 1.99 7.96
C PRO A 35 -1.69 1.53 6.58
N THR A 36 -2.03 0.26 6.45
CA THR A 36 -2.44 -0.29 5.15
C THR A 36 -3.90 -0.04 4.85
N ALA A 37 -4.22 0.10 3.57
CA ALA A 37 -5.58 0.05 3.07
C ALA A 37 -5.67 -0.73 1.77
N ARG A 38 -6.72 -1.55 1.69
CA ARG A 38 -7.09 -2.37 0.55
C ARG A 38 -8.57 -2.22 0.26
N THR A 39 -8.93 -2.10 -1.00
CA THR A 39 -10.32 -2.18 -1.47
C THR A 39 -10.75 -3.64 -1.51
N ASP A 40 -12.01 -3.93 -1.17
CA ASP A 40 -12.54 -5.29 -1.36
C ASP A 40 -12.57 -5.60 -2.86
N LEU A 41 -12.02 -6.75 -3.26
CA LEU A 41 -11.99 -7.17 -4.66
C LEU A 41 -13.40 -7.46 -5.20
N LYS A 42 -14.37 -7.70 -4.32
CA LYS A 42 -15.77 -7.91 -4.67
C LYS A 42 -16.57 -6.61 -4.78
N ASP A 43 -15.97 -5.47 -4.48
CA ASP A 43 -16.64 -4.18 -4.59
C ASP A 43 -17.07 -3.93 -6.06
N PRO A 44 -18.34 -3.55 -6.32
CA PRO A 44 -18.82 -3.27 -7.68
C PRO A 44 -17.96 -2.25 -8.45
N PHE A 45 -17.30 -1.33 -7.76
CA PHE A 45 -16.39 -0.35 -8.36
C PHE A 45 -15.19 -1.01 -9.03
N VAL A 46 -14.65 -2.11 -8.48
CA VAL A 46 -13.55 -2.86 -9.12
C VAL A 46 -14.01 -3.41 -10.47
N LYS A 47 -15.21 -4.02 -10.51
CA LYS A 47 -15.78 -4.55 -11.76
C LYS A 47 -16.06 -3.44 -12.78
N LEU A 48 -16.55 -2.29 -12.33
CA LEU A 48 -16.77 -1.13 -13.20
C LEU A 48 -15.47 -0.69 -13.88
N VAL A 49 -14.39 -0.52 -13.10
CA VAL A 49 -13.08 -0.12 -13.63
C VAL A 49 -12.55 -1.15 -14.63
N VAL A 50 -12.56 -2.44 -14.28
CA VAL A 50 -12.11 -3.52 -15.18
C VAL A 50 -12.93 -3.61 -16.46
N ASN A 51 -14.23 -3.29 -16.42
CA ASN A 51 -15.06 -3.26 -17.62
C ASN A 51 -14.73 -2.07 -18.52
N SER A 52 -14.45 -0.89 -17.94
CA SER A 52 -14.13 0.33 -18.71
C SER A 52 -12.84 0.23 -19.54
N THR A 53 -11.94 -0.69 -19.20
CA THR A 53 -10.67 -0.89 -19.90
C THR A 53 -10.78 -1.83 -21.10
N LYS A 54 -11.86 -2.61 -21.23
CA LYS A 54 -11.97 -3.68 -22.24
C LYS A 54 -11.90 -3.18 -23.68
N ASP A 55 -12.45 -2.00 -23.94
CA ASP A 55 -12.48 -1.41 -25.28
C ASP A 55 -11.21 -0.61 -25.60
N ILE A 56 -10.37 -0.37 -24.58
CA ILE A 56 -9.13 0.43 -24.68
C ILE A 56 -7.92 -0.48 -24.83
N TYR A 57 -7.87 -1.57 -24.05
CA TYR A 57 -6.75 -2.48 -24.02
C TYR A 57 -7.15 -3.83 -24.63
N SER A 58 -6.38 -4.30 -25.60
CA SER A 58 -6.63 -5.57 -26.31
C SER A 58 -6.38 -6.84 -25.46
N VAL A 59 -6.10 -6.68 -24.17
CA VAL A 59 -5.81 -7.78 -23.24
C VAL A 59 -6.61 -7.62 -21.94
N PRO A 60 -6.96 -8.72 -21.27
CA PRO A 60 -7.61 -8.65 -19.96
C PRO A 60 -6.77 -7.88 -18.94
N MET A 61 -7.41 -7.00 -18.17
CA MET A 61 -6.73 -6.32 -17.07
C MET A 61 -6.29 -7.30 -16.00
N GLN A 62 -5.03 -7.17 -15.57
CA GLN A 62 -4.54 -7.85 -14.39
C GLN A 62 -5.04 -7.14 -13.13
N ILE A 63 -5.68 -7.89 -12.24
CA ILE A 63 -6.09 -7.38 -10.93
C ILE A 63 -4.96 -7.65 -9.93
N VAL A 64 -4.36 -6.59 -9.42
CA VAL A 64 -3.31 -6.66 -8.40
C VAL A 64 -3.87 -6.12 -7.07
N PRO A 65 -4.20 -6.99 -6.09
CA PRO A 65 -4.85 -6.55 -4.85
C PRO A 65 -4.00 -5.58 -4.01
N MET A 66 -2.68 -5.74 -4.06
CA MET A 66 -1.70 -4.91 -3.36
C MET A 66 -0.38 -4.87 -4.13
N VAL A 67 0.30 -3.72 -4.07
CA VAL A 67 1.66 -3.51 -4.61
C VAL A 67 2.63 -3.24 -3.46
N GLY A 68 3.94 -3.35 -3.72
CA GLY A 68 4.98 -3.09 -2.71
C GLY A 68 5.15 -1.63 -2.31
N GLY A 69 4.65 -0.69 -3.11
CA GLY A 69 4.69 0.75 -2.82
C GLY A 69 3.71 1.20 -1.73
N SER A 70 4.03 2.32 -1.08
CA SER A 70 3.14 3.02 -0.14
C SER A 70 2.35 4.13 -0.85
N GLY A 71 1.35 4.70 -0.18
CA GLY A 71 0.52 5.76 -0.74
C GLY A 71 -0.78 5.96 0.07
N PRO A 72 -1.43 7.14 -0.07
CA PRO A 72 -2.39 7.72 0.88
C PRO A 72 -3.76 7.02 0.95
N LYS A 73 -3.86 5.76 0.52
CA LYS A 73 -5.10 4.98 0.49
C LYS A 73 -5.75 4.89 1.87
N TYR A 74 -4.95 4.77 2.94
CA TYR A 74 -5.50 4.62 4.28
C TYR A 74 -6.22 5.88 4.76
N ILE A 75 -5.60 7.05 4.61
CA ILE A 75 -6.25 8.31 5.01
C ILE A 75 -7.52 8.56 4.20
N ILE A 76 -7.52 8.29 2.89
CA ILE A 76 -8.74 8.43 2.07
C ILE A 76 -9.83 7.46 2.53
N LYS A 77 -9.49 6.16 2.64
CA LYS A 77 -10.46 5.14 3.05
C LYS A 77 -11.01 5.38 4.45
N LYS A 78 -10.17 5.77 5.41
CA LYS A 78 -10.59 6.06 6.79
C LYS A 78 -11.56 7.23 6.88
N ASN A 79 -11.34 8.30 6.12
CA ASN A 79 -12.13 9.53 6.24
C ASN A 79 -13.35 9.56 5.32
N LEU A 80 -13.28 8.96 4.13
CA LEU A 80 -14.35 9.02 3.13
C LEU A 80 -15.09 7.68 2.97
N ASN A 81 -14.52 6.58 3.43
CA ASN A 81 -15.08 5.23 3.31
C ASN A 81 -15.51 4.84 1.89
N VAL A 82 -14.70 5.22 0.89
CA VAL A 82 -14.92 4.92 -0.53
C VAL A 82 -13.95 3.85 -1.04
N PRO A 83 -14.34 3.04 -2.04
CA PRO A 83 -13.41 2.13 -2.71
C PRO A 83 -12.36 2.92 -3.52
N ILE A 84 -11.12 2.43 -3.50
CA ILE A 84 -9.99 3.04 -4.22
C ILE A 84 -9.38 2.00 -5.15
N VAL A 85 -9.35 2.31 -6.45
CA VAL A 85 -8.64 1.52 -7.48
C VAL A 85 -7.61 2.43 -8.12
N ILE A 86 -6.37 1.94 -8.25
CA ILE A 86 -5.28 2.69 -8.89
C ILE A 86 -5.14 2.16 -10.31
N VAL A 87 -5.21 3.08 -11.28
CA VAL A 87 -4.98 2.82 -12.70
C VAL A 87 -3.96 3.85 -13.18
N GLY A 88 -3.08 3.46 -14.07
CA GLY A 88 -2.07 4.35 -14.64
C GLY A 88 -1.50 3.79 -15.93
N ILE A 89 -0.54 4.52 -16.48
CA ILE A 89 0.14 4.20 -17.74
C ILE A 89 1.53 3.56 -17.53
N GLY A 90 1.90 3.30 -16.27
CA GLY A 90 3.19 2.69 -15.93
C GLY A 90 3.28 1.25 -16.41
N TYR A 91 4.48 0.84 -16.80
CA TYR A 91 4.86 -0.53 -17.20
C TYR A 91 6.14 -0.94 -16.46
N PRO A 92 6.55 -2.23 -16.49
CA PRO A 92 7.68 -2.71 -15.70
C PRO A 92 9.00 -1.93 -15.85
N ASP A 93 9.30 -1.40 -17.05
CA ASP A 93 10.49 -0.58 -17.28
C ASP A 93 10.21 0.93 -17.28
N SER A 94 9.18 1.39 -16.55
CA SER A 94 8.96 2.83 -16.34
C SER A 94 9.94 3.48 -15.37
N HIS A 95 10.86 2.70 -14.77
CA HIS A 95 11.96 3.20 -13.94
C HIS A 95 11.54 4.23 -12.88
N ALA A 96 10.37 4.02 -12.25
CA ALA A 96 9.92 4.90 -11.18
C ALA A 96 10.99 4.97 -10.06
N HIS A 97 11.42 6.19 -9.75
CA HIS A 97 12.50 6.51 -8.80
C HIS A 97 13.92 6.14 -9.27
N ALA A 98 14.11 5.91 -10.57
CA ALA A 98 15.41 5.74 -11.21
C ALA A 98 15.56 6.71 -12.40
N PRO A 99 16.78 7.04 -12.83
CA PRO A 99 16.99 7.80 -14.07
C PRO A 99 16.72 6.93 -15.31
N ASN A 100 16.20 7.59 -16.36
CA ASN A 100 15.80 7.01 -17.65
C ASN A 100 14.86 5.82 -17.51
#